data_AF-A0A0V0R971-F1
#
_entry.id   AF-A0A0V0R971-F1
#
_cell.length_a   1.000
_cell.length_b   1.000
_cell.length_c   1.000
_cell.angle_alpha   90.00
_cell.angle_beta   90.00
_cell.angle_gamma   90.00
#
_symmetry.space_group_name_H-M   'P 1'
#
loop_
_entity.id
_entity.type
_entity.pdbx_description
1 polymer ?
#
loop_
_entity_poly.entity_id
_entity_poly.type
_entity_poly.pdbx_seq_one_letter_code
_entity_poly.pdbx_strand_id
1 'polypeptide(L)'
;MTTFRDNVTGKRCPGSLGVLRNSGYLRPEFVEILHNIFTYYHSKEMDLGLTNEQKIKVMEEWHGEVKKAYQKELLDSDIIYKALNKTTIQYRHYVREFVNYTIDNQILMYIVSGGTRQFIEGMLTEILPDQIENLESFRLKSNQYVIKDNKLVDIDFVIRGSDKNKYIKDRDWDYEKQPVLLLGDLDHDHTMALDFNQDNVLSVIYLRDESIIDIDSFQKKWDIIITGDGDFSLPYVLLNEIMHKKNNKISENLTFKNIEDSFYRQDQQQAIELINFLRAQK
;
A
#
# COMPACT_ATOMS: atom_id res chain seq x y z
N MET A 1 -1.08 2.23 -3.65
CA MET A 1 -1.39 3.67 -3.56
C MET A 1 -1.73 4.08 -2.13
N THR A 2 -1.87 3.12 -1.21
CA THR A 2 -2.10 3.31 0.22
C THR A 2 -1.32 4.49 0.80
N THR A 3 -0.01 4.59 0.57
CA THR A 3 0.86 5.63 1.15
C THR A 3 0.86 6.98 0.41
N PHE A 4 0.20 7.10 -0.75
CA PHE A 4 0.23 8.31 -1.58
C PHE A 4 -1.13 8.99 -1.62
N ARG A 5 -1.12 10.33 -1.68
CA ARG A 5 -2.29 11.11 -2.06
C ARG A 5 -2.56 10.95 -3.54
N ASP A 6 -3.81 10.77 -3.90
CA ASP A 6 -4.18 10.57 -5.30
C ASP A 6 -4.41 11.89 -6.03
N ASN A 7 -4.83 12.96 -5.34
CA ASN A 7 -5.27 14.18 -6.02
C ASN A 7 -4.75 15.48 -5.41
N VAL A 8 -3.43 15.74 -5.53
CA VAL A 8 -2.85 17.00 -5.03
C VAL A 8 -2.79 18.12 -6.07
N THR A 9 -2.97 17.80 -7.35
CA THR A 9 -2.88 18.80 -8.45
C THR A 9 -4.06 18.74 -9.42
N GLY A 10 -5.16 18.10 -9.06
CA GLY A 10 -6.26 17.79 -10.00
C GLY A 10 -5.94 16.62 -10.94
N LYS A 11 -4.79 15.96 -10.75
CA LYS A 11 -4.33 14.82 -11.56
C LYS A 11 -4.04 13.62 -10.66
N ARG A 12 -4.50 12.46 -11.13
CA ARG A 12 -4.35 11.15 -10.48
C ARG A 12 -2.87 10.81 -10.28
N CYS A 13 -2.51 10.40 -9.08
CA CYS A 13 -1.16 9.94 -8.77
C CYS A 13 -0.91 8.60 -9.46
N PRO A 14 0.16 8.46 -10.27
CA PRO A 14 0.46 7.17 -10.86
C PRO A 14 0.86 6.16 -9.77
N GLY A 15 0.48 4.88 -9.95
CA GLY A 15 1.19 3.78 -9.30
C GLY A 15 2.65 3.73 -9.74
N SER A 16 3.53 3.00 -9.05
CA SER A 16 4.97 3.07 -9.31
C SER A 16 5.39 2.70 -10.74
N LEU A 17 4.74 1.74 -11.39
CA LEU A 17 4.93 1.47 -12.83
C LEU A 17 4.53 2.66 -13.72
N GLY A 18 3.50 3.40 -13.29
CA GLY A 18 3.05 4.62 -13.96
C GLY A 18 4.00 5.80 -13.80
N VAL A 19 4.88 5.82 -12.78
CA VAL A 19 5.86 6.89 -12.58
C VAL A 19 6.82 6.93 -13.76
N LEU A 20 7.37 5.78 -14.16
CA LEU A 20 8.25 5.71 -15.31
C LEU A 20 7.52 6.13 -16.60
N ARG A 21 6.29 5.65 -16.79
CA ARG A 21 5.43 6.05 -17.93
C ARG A 21 5.19 7.56 -18.00
N ASN A 22 4.93 8.19 -16.86
CA ASN A 22 4.58 9.60 -16.76
C ASN A 22 5.81 10.52 -16.60
N SER A 23 7.02 9.97 -16.57
CA SER A 23 8.26 10.71 -16.31
C SER A 23 8.64 11.67 -17.44
N GLY A 24 8.15 11.44 -18.67
CA GLY A 24 8.55 12.19 -19.87
C GLY A 24 9.95 11.86 -20.38
N TYR A 25 10.59 10.80 -19.89
CA TYR A 25 11.87 10.29 -20.41
C TYR A 25 11.70 9.17 -21.43
N LEU A 26 10.49 8.63 -21.59
CA LEU A 26 10.16 7.60 -22.57
C LEU A 26 9.76 8.23 -23.90
N ARG A 27 10.01 7.51 -25.01
CA ARG A 27 9.54 7.93 -26.33
C ARG A 27 8.01 7.92 -26.40
N PRO A 28 7.37 8.89 -27.08
CA PRO A 28 5.92 9.01 -27.13
C PRO A 28 5.20 7.73 -27.58
N GLU A 29 5.73 7.02 -28.58
CA GLU A 29 5.16 5.80 -29.11
C GLU A 29 5.15 4.68 -28.06
N PHE A 30 6.21 4.59 -27.25
CA PHE A 30 6.30 3.61 -26.18
C PHE A 30 5.35 3.95 -25.02
N VAL A 31 5.20 5.24 -24.69
CA VAL A 31 4.21 5.72 -23.72
C VAL A 31 2.80 5.35 -24.16
N GLU A 32 2.47 5.52 -25.44
CA GLU A 32 1.17 5.17 -26.01
C GLU A 32 0.89 3.67 -25.90
N ILE A 33 1.87 2.82 -26.22
CA ILE A 33 1.77 1.36 -26.04
C ILE A 33 1.45 1.03 -24.57
N LEU A 34 2.21 1.56 -23.62
CA LEU A 34 2.00 1.30 -22.20
C LEU A 34 0.67 1.87 -21.70
N HIS A 35 0.21 2.98 -22.26
CA HIS A 35 -1.09 3.55 -21.93
C HIS A 35 -2.23 2.68 -22.42
N ASN A 36 -2.17 2.19 -23.66
CA ASN A 36 -3.18 1.31 -24.23
C ASN A 36 -3.29 -0.01 -23.47
N ILE A 37 -2.16 -0.62 -23.11
CA ILE A 37 -2.10 -1.80 -22.26
C ILE A 37 -2.78 -1.51 -20.91
N PHE A 38 -2.38 -0.42 -20.23
CA PHE A 38 -2.96 -0.04 -18.93
C PHE A 38 -4.48 0.18 -19.02
N THR A 39 -4.94 0.96 -19.99
CA THR A 39 -6.36 1.30 -20.14
C THR A 39 -7.22 0.05 -20.34
N TYR A 40 -6.75 -0.89 -21.17
CA TYR A 40 -7.44 -2.15 -21.39
C TYR A 40 -7.52 -3.01 -20.12
N TYR A 41 -6.38 -3.32 -19.51
CA TYR A 41 -6.33 -4.27 -18.40
C TYR A 41 -6.82 -3.69 -17.06
N HIS A 42 -6.61 -2.39 -16.80
CA HIS A 42 -7.13 -1.75 -15.59
C HIS A 42 -8.66 -1.74 -15.57
N SER A 43 -9.32 -1.59 -16.73
CA SER A 43 -10.79 -1.69 -16.80
C SER A 43 -11.30 -3.05 -16.34
N LYS A 44 -10.56 -4.12 -16.66
CA LYS A 44 -10.88 -5.50 -16.26
C LYS A 44 -10.52 -5.78 -14.80
N GLU A 45 -9.43 -5.20 -14.29
CA GLU A 45 -9.06 -5.30 -12.87
C GLU A 45 -10.20 -4.81 -11.96
N MET A 46 -10.79 -3.68 -12.35
CA MET A 46 -11.86 -2.99 -11.63
C MET A 46 -13.25 -3.60 -11.89
N ASP A 47 -13.39 -4.54 -12.83
CA ASP A 47 -14.67 -5.15 -13.18
C ASP A 47 -15.19 -6.02 -12.01
N LEU A 48 -16.33 -5.66 -11.44
CA LEU A 48 -16.98 -6.38 -10.36
C LEU A 48 -17.64 -7.70 -10.81
N GLY A 49 -17.87 -7.87 -12.12
CA GLY A 49 -18.44 -9.08 -12.70
C GLY A 49 -17.45 -10.24 -12.87
N LEU A 50 -16.14 -9.98 -12.77
CA LEU A 50 -15.12 -11.01 -12.90
C LEU A 50 -14.82 -11.71 -11.58
N THR A 51 -14.72 -13.04 -11.63
CA THR A 51 -14.28 -13.86 -10.50
C THR A 51 -12.79 -13.64 -10.20
N ASN A 52 -12.35 -13.99 -8.99
CA ASN A 52 -10.94 -13.92 -8.61
C ASN A 52 -10.02 -14.70 -9.56
N GLU A 53 -10.42 -15.90 -10.00
CA GLU A 53 -9.64 -16.69 -10.97
C GLU A 53 -9.54 -16.00 -12.34
N GLN A 54 -10.61 -15.37 -12.80
CA GLN A 54 -10.60 -14.60 -14.06
C GLN A 54 -9.69 -13.38 -13.92
N LYS A 55 -9.76 -12.65 -12.80
CA LYS A 55 -8.88 -11.50 -12.54
C LYS A 55 -7.41 -11.90 -12.49
N ILE A 56 -7.07 -13.06 -11.92
CA ILE A 56 -5.70 -13.59 -11.92
C ILE A 56 -5.20 -13.79 -13.37
N LYS A 57 -6.00 -14.42 -14.23
CA LYS A 57 -5.62 -14.60 -15.65
C LYS A 57 -5.43 -13.27 -16.38
N VAL A 58 -6.32 -12.31 -16.14
CA VAL A 58 -6.21 -10.95 -16.69
C VAL A 58 -4.90 -10.28 -16.24
N MET A 59 -4.51 -10.43 -14.97
CA MET A 59 -3.23 -9.90 -14.47
C MET A 59 -2.03 -10.59 -15.11
N GLU A 60 -2.07 -11.91 -15.32
CA GLU A 60 -1.00 -12.66 -15.99
C GLU A 60 -0.81 -12.20 -17.44
N GLU A 61 -1.91 -12.01 -18.17
CA GLU A 61 -1.90 -11.44 -19.53
C GLU A 61 -1.34 -10.02 -19.53
N TRP A 62 -1.81 -9.16 -18.61
CA TRP A 62 -1.33 -7.78 -18.48
C TRP A 62 0.19 -7.75 -18.26
N HIS A 63 0.67 -8.49 -17.28
CA HIS A 63 2.10 -8.60 -16.98
C HIS A 63 2.89 -9.11 -18.19
N GLY A 64 2.35 -10.09 -18.91
CA GLY A 64 2.96 -10.61 -20.14
C GLY A 64 3.12 -9.54 -21.24
N GLU A 65 2.09 -8.74 -21.48
CA GLU A 65 2.15 -7.66 -22.48
C GLU A 65 3.10 -6.54 -22.06
N VAL A 66 3.12 -6.18 -20.78
CA VAL A 66 4.10 -5.19 -20.26
C VAL A 66 5.53 -5.72 -20.43
N LYS A 67 5.81 -6.97 -20.05
CA LYS A 67 7.14 -7.60 -20.22
C LYS A 67 7.60 -7.53 -21.68
N LYS A 68 6.74 -7.96 -22.62
CA LYS A 68 7.04 -7.92 -24.06
C LYS A 68 7.35 -6.50 -24.54
N ALA A 69 6.65 -5.49 -24.03
CA ALA A 69 6.89 -4.10 -24.40
C ALA A 69 8.29 -3.63 -23.92
N TYR A 70 8.62 -3.86 -22.65
CA TYR A 70 9.92 -3.46 -22.09
C TYR A 70 11.11 -4.21 -22.70
N GLN A 71 10.97 -5.52 -22.95
CA GLN A 71 12.00 -6.35 -23.59
C GLN A 71 12.38 -5.85 -25.00
N LYS A 72 11.43 -5.24 -25.72
CA LYS A 72 11.67 -4.67 -27.06
C LYS A 72 12.35 -3.30 -27.00
N GLU A 73 12.02 -2.49 -25.99
CA GLU A 73 12.48 -1.10 -25.91
C GLU A 73 13.93 -0.98 -25.39
N LEU A 74 14.38 -1.92 -24.53
CA LEU A 74 15.76 -1.98 -24.02
C LEU A 74 16.28 -0.64 -23.45
N LEU A 75 15.50 -0.08 -22.52
CA LEU A 75 15.78 1.21 -21.89
C LEU A 75 17.09 1.19 -21.09
N ASP A 76 17.82 2.30 -21.08
CA ASP A 76 18.92 2.51 -20.12
C ASP A 76 18.38 2.54 -18.69
N SER A 77 19.05 1.85 -17.77
CA SER A 77 18.59 1.72 -16.38
C SER A 77 18.60 3.04 -15.61
N ASP A 78 19.38 4.03 -16.05
CA ASP A 78 19.45 5.37 -15.45
C ASP A 78 18.12 6.12 -15.51
N ILE A 79 17.21 5.71 -16.41
CA ILE A 79 15.87 6.27 -16.54
C ILE A 79 15.04 6.10 -15.27
N ILE A 80 15.29 5.04 -14.49
CA ILE A 80 14.58 4.80 -13.23
C ILE A 80 14.92 5.90 -12.23
N TYR A 81 16.21 6.23 -12.07
CA TYR A 81 16.66 7.31 -11.19
C TYR A 81 16.18 8.68 -11.67
N LYS A 82 16.21 8.94 -12.99
CA LYS A 82 15.67 10.17 -13.56
C LYS A 82 14.16 10.31 -13.28
N ALA A 83 13.40 9.23 -13.46
CA ALA A 83 11.97 9.21 -13.20
C ALA A 83 11.65 9.41 -11.71
N LEU A 84 12.42 8.80 -10.81
CA LEU A 84 12.32 9.02 -9.36
C LEU A 84 12.55 10.48 -8.99
N ASN A 85 13.66 11.08 -9.43
CA ASN A 85 14.00 12.48 -9.08
C ASN A 85 13.02 13.52 -9.64
N LYS A 86 12.26 13.17 -10.68
CA LYS A 86 11.25 14.04 -11.30
C LYS A 86 9.84 13.78 -10.77
N THR A 87 9.64 12.70 -10.00
CA THR A 87 8.30 12.30 -9.58
C THR A 87 7.60 13.41 -8.81
N THR A 88 6.31 13.58 -9.07
CA THR A 88 5.44 14.50 -8.31
C THR A 88 4.53 13.74 -7.36
N ILE A 89 4.88 12.48 -7.05
CA ILE A 89 4.16 11.69 -6.05
C ILE A 89 4.16 12.48 -4.74
N GLN A 90 2.99 12.55 -4.11
CA GLN A 90 2.86 13.14 -2.80
C GLN A 90 2.42 12.08 -1.80
N TYR A 91 3.06 12.07 -0.65
CA TYR A 91 2.72 11.18 0.45
C TYR A 91 1.41 11.63 1.10
N ARG A 92 0.64 10.67 1.64
CA ARG A 92 -0.41 11.03 2.60
C ARG A 92 0.24 11.69 3.81
N HIS A 93 -0.45 12.67 4.37
CA HIS A 93 -0.03 13.31 5.61
C HIS A 93 0.09 12.25 6.72
N TYR A 94 1.07 12.39 7.63
CA TYR A 94 1.45 11.40 8.64
C TYR A 94 2.14 10.10 8.16
N VAL A 95 2.36 9.88 6.85
CA VAL A 95 3.07 8.67 6.39
C VAL A 95 4.51 8.62 6.90
N ARG A 96 5.21 9.76 6.91
CA ARG A 96 6.60 9.81 7.37
C ARG A 96 6.68 9.49 8.86
N GLU A 97 5.80 10.08 9.65
CA GLU A 97 5.67 9.89 11.08
C GLU A 97 5.33 8.43 11.40
N PHE A 98 4.39 7.84 10.67
CA PHE A 98 4.02 6.43 10.79
C PHE A 98 5.21 5.51 10.53
N VAL A 99 5.93 5.71 9.42
CA VAL A 99 7.07 4.87 9.05
C VAL A 99 8.22 5.02 10.04
N ASN A 100 8.60 6.25 10.42
CA ASN A 100 9.66 6.47 11.41
C ASN A 100 9.28 5.82 12.76
N TYR A 101 8.04 5.97 13.21
CA TYR A 101 7.58 5.36 14.45
C TYR A 101 7.70 3.84 14.43
N THR A 102 7.45 3.20 13.28
CA THR A 102 7.62 1.74 13.16
C THR A 102 9.08 1.32 13.34
N ILE A 103 10.03 2.10 12.81
CA ILE A 103 11.46 1.83 12.97
C ILE A 103 11.90 2.07 14.41
N ASP A 104 11.57 3.24 14.96
CA ASP A 104 11.97 3.67 16.31
C ASP A 104 11.48 2.68 17.38
N ASN A 105 10.35 2.01 17.13
CA ASN A 105 9.75 1.03 18.03
C ASN A 105 9.96 -0.43 17.60
N GLN A 106 10.82 -0.69 16.61
CA GLN A 106 11.13 -2.04 16.11
C GLN A 106 9.89 -2.85 15.70
N ILE A 107 8.91 -2.16 15.13
CA ILE A 107 7.68 -2.75 14.60
C ILE A 107 7.98 -3.26 13.20
N LEU A 108 7.79 -4.56 13.01
CA LEU A 108 8.03 -5.21 11.73
C LEU A 108 6.98 -4.75 10.70
N MET A 109 7.45 -4.10 9.64
CA MET A 109 6.59 -3.67 8.54
C MET A 109 6.78 -4.57 7.33
N TYR A 110 5.72 -5.28 6.96
CA TYR A 110 5.62 -6.00 5.68
C TYR A 110 5.01 -5.09 4.61
N ILE A 111 5.69 -4.99 3.47
CA ILE A 111 5.21 -4.22 2.32
C ILE A 111 5.03 -5.20 1.16
N VAL A 112 3.78 -5.54 0.83
CA VAL A 112 3.45 -6.37 -0.34
C VAL A 112 2.79 -5.51 -1.40
N SER A 113 3.51 -5.25 -2.48
CA SER A 113 3.11 -4.26 -3.48
C SER A 113 3.18 -4.80 -4.91
N GLY A 114 2.12 -4.59 -5.69
CA GLY A 114 2.16 -4.77 -7.16
C GLY A 114 3.03 -3.73 -7.88
N GLY A 115 3.55 -2.74 -7.13
CA GLY A 115 4.51 -1.79 -7.62
C GLY A 115 5.92 -2.36 -7.82
N THR A 116 6.81 -1.55 -8.39
CA THR A 116 8.22 -1.92 -8.60
C THR A 116 9.12 -1.56 -7.42
N ARG A 117 10.02 -2.47 -7.06
CA ARG A 117 10.91 -2.42 -5.90
C ARG A 117 11.75 -1.17 -5.90
N GLN A 118 12.38 -0.85 -7.03
CA GLN A 118 13.27 0.31 -7.17
C GLN A 118 12.56 1.62 -6.84
N PHE A 119 11.28 1.75 -7.22
CA PHE A 119 10.50 2.93 -6.88
C PHE A 119 10.11 2.93 -5.40
N ILE A 120 9.72 1.78 -4.84
CA ILE A 120 9.35 1.65 -3.43
C ILE A 120 10.54 1.98 -2.52
N GLU A 121 11.72 1.41 -2.80
CA GLU A 121 12.95 1.70 -2.07
C GLU A 121 13.37 3.17 -2.20
N GLY A 122 13.27 3.75 -3.41
CA GLY A 122 13.51 5.18 -3.61
C GLY A 122 12.58 6.05 -2.76
N MET A 123 11.30 5.70 -2.68
CA MET A 123 10.32 6.42 -1.86
C MET A 123 10.54 6.24 -0.36
N LEU A 124 10.94 5.04 0.10
CA LEU A 124 11.29 4.82 1.50
C LEU A 124 12.57 5.57 1.88
N THR A 125 13.55 5.63 0.98
CA THR A 125 14.77 6.44 1.15
C THR A 125 14.43 7.92 1.34
N GLU A 126 13.48 8.44 0.56
CA GLU A 126 13.01 9.82 0.73
C GLU A 126 12.30 10.03 2.08
N ILE A 127 11.51 9.05 2.55
CA ILE A 127 10.85 9.06 3.88
C ILE A 127 11.86 8.94 5.03
N LEU A 128 13.01 8.30 4.80
CA LEU A 128 14.02 7.95 5.80
C LEU A 128 15.41 8.49 5.43
N PRO A 129 15.57 9.80 5.19
CA PRO A 129 16.82 10.35 4.66
C PRO A 129 17.99 10.16 5.65
N ASP A 130 17.70 10.15 6.95
CA ASP A 130 18.68 10.00 8.02
C ASP A 130 18.73 8.57 8.60
N GLN A 131 18.02 7.62 7.98
CA GLN A 131 17.87 6.24 8.47
C GLN A 131 17.86 5.23 7.31
N ILE A 132 18.64 5.48 6.25
CA ILE A 132 18.66 4.66 5.03
C ILE A 132 19.13 3.23 5.33
N GLU A 133 19.99 3.04 6.32
CA GLU A 133 20.42 1.73 6.82
C GLU A 133 19.25 0.87 7.34
N ASN A 134 18.15 1.51 7.77
CA ASN A 134 16.96 0.81 8.25
C ASN A 134 16.06 0.32 7.10
N LEU A 135 16.39 0.55 5.83
CA LEU A 135 15.63 -0.02 4.72
C LEU A 135 15.56 -1.56 4.76
N GLU A 136 16.56 -2.21 5.36
CA GLU A 136 16.58 -3.67 5.54
C GLU A 136 15.62 -4.16 6.63
N SER A 137 15.10 -3.27 7.48
CA SER A 137 14.11 -3.64 8.50
C SER A 137 12.72 -3.92 7.89
N PHE A 138 12.46 -3.42 6.68
CA PHE A 138 11.22 -3.70 5.95
C PHE A 138 11.24 -5.08 5.30
N ARG A 139 10.14 -5.82 5.45
CA ARG A 139 9.90 -7.05 4.70
C ARG A 139 9.19 -6.71 3.39
N LEU A 140 9.97 -6.28 2.41
CA LEU A 140 9.49 -5.83 1.10
C LEU A 140 9.38 -6.99 0.09
N LYS A 141 8.15 -7.23 -0.40
CA LYS A 141 7.85 -8.10 -1.54
C LYS A 141 7.12 -7.30 -2.60
N SER A 142 7.76 -7.15 -3.76
CA SER A 142 7.21 -6.36 -4.86
C SER A 142 7.67 -6.88 -6.21
N ASN A 143 7.07 -6.36 -7.27
CA ASN A 143 7.61 -6.54 -8.61
C ASN A 143 8.95 -5.79 -8.72
N GLN A 144 9.79 -6.11 -9.70
CA GLN A 144 11.10 -5.44 -9.83
C GLN A 144 11.57 -5.36 -11.28
N TYR A 145 12.23 -4.26 -11.65
CA TYR A 145 12.94 -4.21 -12.93
C TYR A 145 14.16 -5.14 -12.90
N VAL A 146 14.36 -5.89 -13.98
CA VAL A 146 15.56 -6.71 -14.19
C VAL A 146 16.53 -5.90 -15.03
N ILE A 147 17.68 -5.59 -14.44
CA ILE A 147 18.73 -4.81 -15.09
C ILE A 147 19.91 -5.72 -15.41
N LYS A 148 20.35 -5.69 -16.67
CA LYS A 148 21.55 -6.39 -17.14
C LYS A 148 22.34 -5.45 -18.04
N ASP A 149 23.65 -5.34 -17.82
CA ASP A 149 24.54 -4.51 -18.62
C ASP A 149 24.02 -3.05 -18.79
N ASN A 150 23.55 -2.46 -17.68
CA ASN A 150 22.91 -1.13 -17.62
C ASN A 150 21.64 -0.95 -18.47
N LYS A 151 21.03 -2.05 -18.92
CA LYS A 151 19.75 -2.04 -19.63
C LYS A 151 18.65 -2.66 -18.78
N LEU A 152 17.47 -2.07 -18.80
CA LEU A 152 16.24 -2.69 -18.32
C LEU A 152 15.82 -3.72 -19.37
N VAL A 153 15.99 -5.00 -19.03
CA VAL A 153 15.76 -6.12 -19.94
C VAL A 153 14.46 -6.86 -19.68
N ASP A 154 13.92 -6.77 -18.46
CA ASP A 154 12.64 -7.40 -18.10
C ASP A 154 12.02 -6.73 -16.85
N ILE A 155 10.81 -7.15 -16.51
CA ILE A 155 10.18 -6.87 -15.21
C ILE A 155 9.80 -8.19 -14.56
N ASP A 156 10.38 -8.49 -13.41
CA ASP A 156 10.00 -9.66 -12.63
C ASP A 156 8.71 -9.37 -11.84
N PHE A 157 7.60 -9.89 -12.38
CA PHE A 157 6.25 -9.76 -11.82
C PHE A 157 5.99 -10.88 -10.81
N VAL A 158 6.50 -10.72 -9.59
CA VAL A 158 6.34 -11.69 -8.51
C VAL A 158 4.98 -11.58 -7.85
N ILE A 159 4.44 -10.36 -7.68
CA ILE A 159 3.15 -10.11 -7.00
C ILE A 159 2.03 -10.09 -8.03
N ARG A 160 1.06 -10.98 -7.84
CA ARG A 160 -0.19 -11.03 -8.62
C ARG A 160 -1.33 -10.64 -7.68
N GLY A 161 -2.29 -9.87 -8.18
CA GLY A 161 -3.25 -9.10 -7.36
C GLY A 161 -3.77 -9.82 -6.11
N SER A 162 -4.53 -10.89 -6.27
CA SER A 162 -5.34 -11.50 -5.21
C SER A 162 -4.69 -12.64 -4.41
N ASP A 163 -3.39 -12.93 -4.60
CA ASP A 163 -2.70 -13.99 -3.85
C ASP A 163 -1.60 -13.47 -2.91
N LYS A 164 -1.82 -12.28 -2.34
CA LYS A 164 -0.80 -11.57 -1.55
C LYS A 164 -0.38 -12.28 -0.25
N ASN A 165 -1.25 -13.08 0.39
CA ASN A 165 -0.88 -13.88 1.57
C ASN A 165 0.32 -14.80 1.32
N LYS A 166 0.49 -15.31 0.09
CA LYS A 166 1.58 -16.23 -0.24
C LYS A 166 2.97 -15.63 -0.02
N TYR A 167 3.07 -14.30 -0.03
CA TYR A 167 4.34 -13.58 0.11
C TYR A 167 4.66 -13.15 1.55
N ILE A 168 3.77 -13.44 2.51
CA ILE A 168 3.92 -13.04 3.93
C ILE A 168 4.37 -14.23 4.80
N LYS A 169 4.70 -15.38 4.20
CA LYS A 169 5.12 -16.59 4.92
C LYS A 169 6.63 -16.59 5.22
N ASP A 170 7.05 -15.79 6.18
CA ASP A 170 8.41 -15.88 6.76
C ASP A 170 8.41 -16.89 7.93
N ARG A 171 9.29 -17.89 7.96
CA ARG A 171 9.18 -19.02 8.91
C ARG A 171 9.54 -18.69 10.36
N ASP A 172 9.97 -17.46 10.62
CA ASP A 172 10.54 -17.05 11.90
C ASP A 172 9.54 -16.32 12.83
N TRP A 173 8.26 -16.26 12.43
CA TRP A 173 7.23 -15.52 13.16
C TRP A 173 5.99 -16.38 13.41
N ASP A 174 5.45 -16.31 14.63
CA ASP A 174 4.18 -16.96 14.99
C ASP A 174 3.01 -16.06 14.58
N TYR A 175 2.59 -16.17 13.32
CA TYR A 175 1.52 -15.35 12.73
C TYR A 175 0.17 -15.48 13.45
N GLU A 176 -0.04 -16.55 14.19
CA GLU A 176 -1.31 -16.80 14.88
C GLU A 176 -1.47 -15.95 16.15
N LYS A 177 -0.37 -15.47 16.73
CA LYS A 177 -0.37 -14.82 18.06
C LYS A 177 -0.14 -13.32 18.04
N GLN A 178 0.17 -12.75 16.88
CA GLN A 178 0.74 -11.41 16.81
C GLN A 178 -0.31 -10.41 16.31
N PRO A 179 -0.49 -9.27 16.99
CA PRO A 179 -1.38 -8.22 16.51
C PRO A 179 -0.92 -7.69 15.14
N VAL A 180 -1.86 -7.51 14.23
CA VAL A 180 -1.61 -7.01 12.88
C VAL A 180 -2.45 -5.78 12.62
N LEU A 181 -1.80 -4.71 12.15
CA LEU A 181 -2.47 -3.59 11.52
C LEU A 181 -2.33 -3.75 10.00
N LEU A 182 -3.44 -4.08 9.34
CA LEU A 182 -3.50 -4.27 7.89
C LEU A 182 -3.92 -2.96 7.22
N LEU A 183 -3.13 -2.45 6.27
CA LEU A 183 -3.44 -1.25 5.50
C LEU A 183 -3.55 -1.60 4.00
N GLY A 184 -4.65 -1.23 3.36
CA GLY A 184 -4.90 -1.50 1.94
C GLY A 184 -5.59 -0.35 1.20
N ASP A 185 -5.57 -0.38 -0.12
CA ASP A 185 -6.32 0.54 -0.98
C ASP A 185 -7.16 -0.16 -2.07
N LEU A 186 -6.99 -1.48 -2.22
CA LEU A 186 -7.77 -2.34 -3.10
C LEU A 186 -8.40 -3.46 -2.28
N ASP A 187 -9.59 -3.94 -2.67
CA ASP A 187 -10.30 -5.02 -1.96
C ASP A 187 -9.41 -6.26 -1.77
N HIS A 188 -8.61 -6.60 -2.78
CA HIS A 188 -7.72 -7.75 -2.73
C HIS A 188 -6.53 -7.57 -1.75
N ASP A 189 -6.29 -6.39 -1.20
CA ASP A 189 -5.29 -6.18 -0.14
C ASP A 189 -5.68 -6.87 1.17
N HIS A 190 -6.97 -7.10 1.39
CA HIS A 190 -7.45 -7.91 2.51
C HIS A 190 -6.80 -9.30 2.51
N THR A 191 -6.44 -9.81 1.33
CA THR A 191 -5.82 -11.13 1.19
C THR A 191 -4.48 -11.23 1.91
N MET A 192 -3.80 -10.12 2.21
CA MET A 192 -2.54 -10.13 2.95
C MET A 192 -2.65 -10.73 4.35
N ALA A 193 -3.83 -10.66 4.98
CA ALA A 193 -4.04 -11.12 6.35
C ALA A 193 -4.82 -12.46 6.46
N LEU A 194 -5.06 -13.17 5.35
CA LEU A 194 -5.88 -14.39 5.36
C LEU A 194 -5.34 -15.51 6.26
N ASP A 195 -4.02 -15.61 6.36
CA ASP A 195 -3.36 -16.70 7.09
C ASP A 195 -3.13 -16.33 8.58
N PHE A 196 -3.58 -15.15 9.03
CA PHE A 196 -3.48 -14.69 10.41
C PHE A 196 -4.73 -15.05 11.22
N ASN A 197 -4.60 -15.06 12.55
CA ASN A 197 -5.77 -15.12 13.41
C ASN A 197 -6.56 -13.81 13.29
N GLN A 198 -7.80 -13.89 12.80
CA GLN A 198 -8.63 -12.72 12.52
C GLN A 198 -8.97 -11.91 13.77
N ASP A 199 -8.99 -12.53 14.96
CA ASP A 199 -9.17 -11.82 16.23
C ASP A 199 -8.00 -10.87 16.56
N ASN A 200 -6.85 -11.06 15.90
CA ASN A 200 -5.64 -10.27 16.08
C ASN A 200 -5.41 -9.26 14.93
N VAL A 201 -6.28 -9.21 13.93
CA VAL A 201 -6.15 -8.32 12.77
C VAL A 201 -7.07 -7.11 12.95
N LEU A 202 -6.50 -5.91 12.84
CA LEU A 202 -7.26 -4.67 12.63
C LEU A 202 -6.98 -4.17 11.21
N SER A 203 -8.01 -4.10 10.40
CA SER A 203 -7.91 -3.81 8.97
C SER A 203 -8.44 -2.42 8.62
N VAL A 204 -7.65 -1.68 7.83
CA VAL A 204 -7.96 -0.32 7.38
C VAL A 204 -7.83 -0.27 5.86
N ILE A 205 -8.89 0.18 5.20
CA ILE A 205 -8.87 0.43 3.75
C ILE A 205 -9.08 1.89 3.41
N TYR A 206 -8.27 2.37 2.47
CA TYR A 206 -8.39 3.68 1.86
C TYR A 206 -9.20 3.60 0.57
N LEU A 207 -10.44 4.09 0.60
CA LEU A 207 -11.30 4.19 -0.56
C LEU A 207 -11.20 5.59 -1.18
N ARG A 208 -10.80 5.61 -2.45
CA ARG A 208 -10.64 6.85 -3.22
C ARG A 208 -11.91 7.29 -3.93
N ASP A 209 -12.65 6.32 -4.47
CA ASP A 209 -13.86 6.56 -5.24
C ASP A 209 -14.99 5.69 -4.68
N GLU A 210 -15.86 6.31 -3.89
CA GLU A 210 -17.03 5.66 -3.29
C GLU A 210 -18.09 5.30 -4.34
N SER A 211 -18.08 5.94 -5.52
CA SER A 211 -19.12 5.73 -6.54
C SER A 211 -19.00 4.40 -7.28
N ILE A 212 -17.84 3.76 -7.20
CA ILE A 212 -17.53 2.50 -7.88
C ILE A 212 -17.69 1.30 -6.92
N ILE A 213 -17.93 1.56 -5.64
CA ILE A 213 -17.71 0.58 -4.59
C ILE A 213 -19.01 0.28 -3.83
N ASP A 214 -19.32 -1.02 -3.73
CA ASP A 214 -20.32 -1.52 -2.80
C ASP A 214 -19.78 -1.42 -1.36
N ILE A 215 -20.04 -0.29 -0.71
CA ILE A 215 -19.60 -0.01 0.67
C ILE A 215 -20.04 -1.12 1.63
N ASP A 216 -21.24 -1.68 1.45
CA ASP A 216 -21.77 -2.75 2.30
C ASP A 216 -20.94 -4.04 2.19
N SER A 217 -20.37 -4.31 1.01
CA SER A 217 -19.44 -5.44 0.81
C SER A 217 -18.10 -5.19 1.51
N PHE A 218 -17.59 -3.97 1.49
CA PHE A 218 -16.34 -3.61 2.15
C PHE A 218 -16.47 -3.62 3.68
N GLN A 219 -17.59 -3.14 4.22
CA GLN A 219 -17.87 -3.16 5.67
C GLN A 219 -17.94 -4.57 6.25
N LYS A 220 -18.15 -5.61 5.42
CA LYS A 220 -18.12 -7.01 5.86
C LYS A 220 -16.71 -7.59 5.94
N LYS A 221 -15.72 -6.93 5.31
CA LYS A 221 -14.33 -7.42 5.23
C LYS A 221 -13.34 -6.53 5.95
N TRP A 222 -13.62 -5.24 6.08
CA TRP A 222 -12.71 -4.24 6.63
C TRP A 222 -13.31 -3.63 7.89
N ASP A 223 -12.49 -3.49 8.94
CA ASP A 223 -12.92 -2.91 10.22
C ASP A 223 -13.08 -1.40 10.12
N ILE A 224 -12.21 -0.75 9.33
CA ILE A 224 -12.15 0.70 9.17
C ILE A 224 -12.07 1.05 7.69
N ILE A 225 -12.95 1.93 7.25
CA ILE A 225 -12.96 2.47 5.89
C ILE A 225 -12.66 3.96 5.97
N ILE A 226 -11.54 4.39 5.38
CA ILE A 226 -11.15 5.79 5.22
C ILE A 226 -11.52 6.21 3.81
N THR A 227 -12.43 7.17 3.66
CA THR A 227 -12.85 7.65 2.35
C THR A 227 -12.28 9.04 2.03
N GLY A 228 -12.58 9.57 0.83
CA GLY A 228 -12.23 10.95 0.47
C GLY A 228 -10.72 11.26 0.35
N ASP A 229 -9.89 10.25 0.05
CA ASP A 229 -8.42 10.39 0.01
C ASP A 229 -7.82 10.80 1.39
N GLY A 230 -8.40 10.30 2.50
CA GLY A 230 -7.97 10.58 3.88
C GLY A 230 -6.51 10.23 4.21
N ASP A 231 -5.96 10.74 5.31
CA ASP A 231 -4.52 10.64 5.61
C ASP A 231 -4.12 9.49 6.57
N PHE A 232 -2.85 9.43 6.97
CA PHE A 232 -2.32 8.39 7.88
C PHE A 232 -2.48 8.73 9.36
N SER A 233 -3.20 9.79 9.72
CA SER A 233 -3.39 10.18 11.14
C SER A 233 -4.02 9.05 11.96
N LEU A 234 -5.09 8.43 11.45
CA LEU A 234 -5.78 7.34 12.14
C LEU A 234 -4.87 6.11 12.33
N PRO A 235 -4.23 5.53 11.29
CA PRO A 235 -3.27 4.44 11.50
C PRO A 235 -2.11 4.79 12.42
N TYR A 236 -1.62 6.03 12.37
CA TYR A 236 -0.56 6.49 13.27
C TYR A 236 -1.02 6.49 14.73
N VAL A 237 -2.20 7.04 15.02
CA VAL A 237 -2.79 7.03 16.37
C VAL A 237 -3.07 5.60 16.83
N LEU A 238 -3.66 4.76 15.97
CA LEU A 238 -3.94 3.35 16.28
C LEU A 238 -2.66 2.60 16.66
N LEU A 239 -1.60 2.76 15.88
CA LEU A 239 -0.32 2.13 16.13
C LEU A 239 0.29 2.60 17.46
N ASN A 240 0.22 3.90 17.73
CA ASN A 240 0.71 4.48 18.97
C ASN A 240 -0.06 3.92 20.18
N GLU A 241 -1.39 3.86 20.11
CA GLU A 241 -2.25 3.28 21.15
C GLU A 241 -1.97 1.79 21.40
N ILE A 242 -1.80 1.00 20.34
CA ILE A 242 -1.45 -0.42 20.44
C ILE A 242 -0.12 -0.59 21.19
N MET A 243 0.89 0.23 20.84
CA MET A 243 2.20 0.18 21.47
C MET A 243 2.21 0.72 22.89
N HIS A 244 1.49 1.81 23.17
CA HIS A 244 1.31 2.31 24.53
C HIS A 244 0.66 1.26 25.43
N LYS A 245 -0.36 0.55 24.95
CA LYS A 245 -0.98 -0.55 25.72
C LYS A 245 0.00 -1.70 25.96
N LYS A 246 0.80 -2.08 24.96
CA LYS A 246 1.87 -3.08 25.11
C LYS A 246 2.91 -2.67 26.16
N ASN A 247 3.25 -1.39 26.21
CA ASN A 247 4.27 -0.85 27.10
C ASN A 247 3.74 -0.50 28.52
N ASN A 248 2.45 -0.15 28.67
CA ASN A 248 1.87 0.37 29.92
C ASN A 248 0.88 -0.57 30.65
N LYS A 249 0.70 -1.84 30.22
CA LYS A 249 -0.10 -2.83 30.98
C LYS A 249 0.57 -4.23 30.99
N ILE A 250 1.05 -4.84 32.10
CA ILE A 250 0.67 -4.82 33.54
C ILE A 250 0.07 -3.51 34.02
N SER A 251 -1.26 -3.43 33.91
CA SER A 251 -2.17 -2.72 34.80
C SER A 251 -3.55 -2.87 34.17
N GLU A 252 -4.46 -3.56 34.82
CA GLU A 252 -5.84 -3.66 34.38
C GLU A 252 -6.49 -2.26 34.38
N ASN A 253 -7.52 -2.06 33.54
CA ASN A 253 -8.41 -0.90 33.49
C ASN A 253 -7.84 0.41 32.91
N LEU A 254 -8.18 0.71 31.64
CA LEU A 254 -8.25 2.09 31.14
C LEU A 254 -9.22 2.16 29.97
N THR A 255 -10.33 2.81 30.24
CA THR A 255 -11.35 3.32 29.33
C THR A 255 -10.78 4.54 28.60
N PHE A 256 -10.92 4.58 27.27
CA PHE A 256 -10.50 5.63 26.32
C PHE A 256 -11.02 7.09 26.56
N LYS A 257 -10.95 7.63 27.79
CA LYS A 257 -11.46 8.96 28.14
C LYS A 257 -10.41 10.08 27.96
N ASN A 258 -9.20 9.76 27.50
CA ASN A 258 -8.06 10.69 27.52
C ASN A 258 -7.53 11.09 26.11
N ILE A 259 -8.29 10.85 25.04
CA ILE A 259 -7.88 11.16 23.64
C ILE A 259 -8.41 12.54 23.17
N GLU A 260 -9.08 13.31 24.03
CA GLU A 260 -9.83 14.52 23.61
C GLU A 260 -8.96 15.73 23.18
N ASP A 261 -7.66 15.78 23.47
CA ASP A 261 -6.91 17.05 23.44
C ASP A 261 -5.98 17.32 22.23
N SER A 262 -6.12 16.57 21.14
CA SER A 262 -5.61 17.03 19.83
C SER A 262 -6.43 16.43 18.70
N PHE A 263 -6.38 17.03 17.51
CA PHE A 263 -7.04 16.62 16.24
C PHE A 263 -8.24 17.48 15.79
N TYR A 264 -8.35 17.62 14.47
CA TYR A 264 -9.32 18.45 13.78
C TYR A 264 -10.73 17.80 13.79
N ARG A 265 -11.76 18.66 13.84
CA ARG A 265 -13.11 18.35 14.35
C ARG A 265 -13.97 17.32 13.59
N GLN A 266 -13.60 16.89 12.37
CA GLN A 266 -14.42 15.91 11.61
C GLN A 266 -13.88 14.48 11.75
N ASP A 267 -12.57 14.29 11.68
CA ASP A 267 -11.94 12.96 11.84
C ASP A 267 -11.95 12.48 13.31
N GLN A 268 -11.94 13.43 14.26
CA GLN A 268 -12.13 13.13 15.68
C GLN A 268 -13.45 12.41 15.96
N GLN A 269 -14.54 12.84 15.33
CA GLN A 269 -15.85 12.30 15.66
C GLN A 269 -16.00 10.86 15.17
N GLN A 270 -15.48 10.55 13.99
CA GLN A 270 -15.48 9.19 13.45
C GLN A 270 -14.54 8.26 14.23
N ALA A 271 -13.35 8.74 14.60
CA ALA A 271 -12.43 7.97 15.44
C ALA A 271 -13.00 7.72 16.84
N ILE A 272 -13.65 8.73 17.44
CA ILE A 272 -14.32 8.62 18.74
C ILE A 272 -15.53 7.68 18.66
N GLU A 273 -16.34 7.76 17.60
CA GLU A 273 -17.48 6.88 17.36
C GLU A 273 -17.03 5.43 17.14
N LEU A 274 -15.96 5.20 16.38
CA LEU A 274 -15.34 3.89 16.20
C LEU A 274 -14.79 3.33 17.51
N ILE A 275 -14.08 4.15 18.27
CA ILE A 275 -13.58 3.80 19.61
C ILE A 275 -14.76 3.44 20.53
N ASN A 276 -15.85 4.20 20.50
CA ASN A 276 -17.05 3.95 21.30
C ASN A 276 -17.80 2.67 20.87
N PHE A 277 -17.84 2.39 19.57
CA PHE A 277 -18.40 1.16 19.03
C PHE A 277 -17.60 -0.07 19.47
N LEU A 278 -16.27 -0.03 19.35
CA LEU A 278 -15.38 -1.12 19.80
C LEU A 278 -15.45 -1.37 21.32
N ARG A 279 -15.81 -0.34 22.12
CA ARG A 279 -16.07 -0.48 23.56
C ARG A 279 -17.37 -1.18 23.88
N ALA A 280 -18.40 -1.02 23.05
CA ALA A 280 -19.74 -1.58 23.28
C ALA A 280 -19.84 -3.09 22.95
N GLN A 281 -18.81 -3.65 22.31
CA GLN A 281 -18.70 -5.05 21.90
C GLN A 281 -17.96 -5.92 22.94
N LYS A 282 -17.58 -5.36 24.10
CA LYS A 282 -17.02 -6.07 25.27
C LYS A 282 -18.00 -6.05 26.44
#